data_AF-A0A955YCJ3-F1
#
_entry.id   AF-A0A955YCJ3-F1
#
_cell.length_a   1.000
_cell.length_b   1.000
_cell.length_c   1.000
_cell.angle_alpha   90.00
_cell.angle_beta   90.00
_cell.angle_gamma   90.00
#
_symmetry.space_group_name_H-M   'P 1'
#
loop_
_entity.id
_entity.type
_entity.pdbx_description
1 polymer ?
#
loop_
_entity_poly.entity_id
_entity_poly.type
_entity_poly.pdbx_seq_one_letter_code
_entity_poly.pdbx_strand_id
1 'polypeptide(L)'
;MELSLEALAACGLALALAHLVKGITGFGSALVSMPVLLSFLPPREAILLLVATDLITGAWLVKEVWPTLRMPLLAGLVGGITAGQWVGTELVVHLEPATLKALLGVVVAAMGARFVWRPVVAGRGELDHLPEPALPMILQATGAATVGGVLAGLVGAGGPPLVLWVRQHFADQFARAHLLATFQFGSITLMAMLLAKGTPASTLLAVPLLLVPAVLGSRLGAWASP
;
A
#
# COMPACT_ATOMS: atom_id res chain seq x y z
N MET A 1 23.03 -6.27 -7.29
CA MET A 1 22.36 -5.42 -8.28
C MET A 1 22.87 -4.00 -8.05
N GLU A 2 23.60 -3.46 -9.01
CA GLU A 2 24.03 -2.06 -8.95
C GLU A 2 23.00 -1.22 -9.71
N LEU A 3 22.15 -0.50 -8.96
CA LEU A 3 21.32 0.54 -9.55
C LEU A 3 22.25 1.67 -10.01
N SER A 4 22.06 2.17 -11.24
CA SER A 4 22.76 3.39 -11.68
C SER A 4 22.39 4.55 -10.75
N LEU A 5 23.27 5.56 -10.67
CA LEU A 5 23.01 6.75 -9.86
C LEU A 5 21.69 7.44 -10.26
N GLU A 6 21.40 7.47 -11.56
CA GLU A 6 20.15 8.01 -12.12
C GLU A 6 18.92 7.21 -11.64
N ALA A 7 18.98 5.87 -11.70
CA ALA A 7 17.90 5.02 -11.22
C ALA A 7 17.68 5.18 -9.72
N LEU A 8 18.76 5.29 -8.94
CA LEU A 8 18.68 5.51 -7.50
C LEU A 8 18.04 6.87 -7.17
N ALA A 9 18.42 7.93 -7.88
CA ALA A 9 17.84 9.26 -7.71
C ALA A 9 16.35 9.30 -8.08
N ALA A 10 15.97 8.70 -9.21
CA ALA A 10 14.58 8.62 -9.66
C ALA A 10 13.71 7.83 -8.67
N CYS A 11 14.16 6.64 -8.25
CA CYS A 11 13.48 5.83 -7.25
C CYS A 11 13.39 6.55 -5.90
N GLY A 12 14.46 7.22 -5.47
CA GLY A 12 14.48 7.99 -4.23
C GLY A 12 13.46 9.13 -4.23
N LEU A 13 13.39 9.92 -5.30
CA LEU A 13 12.40 10.99 -5.44
C LEU A 13 10.96 10.43 -5.48
N ALA A 14 10.75 9.36 -6.25
CA ALA A 14 9.45 8.71 -6.33
C ALA A 14 9.00 8.20 -4.95
N LEU A 15 9.90 7.57 -4.19
CA LEU A 15 9.62 7.11 -2.83
C LEU A 15 9.40 8.26 -1.86
N ALA A 16 10.11 9.39 -1.99
CA ALA A 16 9.85 10.58 -1.18
C ALA A 16 8.42 11.09 -1.37
N LEU A 17 8.01 11.31 -2.62
CA LEU A 17 6.67 11.79 -2.97
C LEU A 17 5.59 10.78 -2.56
N ALA A 18 5.83 9.50 -2.83
CA ALA A 18 4.95 8.41 -2.47
C ALA A 18 4.70 8.34 -0.96
N HIS A 19 5.76 8.46 -0.17
CA HIS A 19 5.66 8.42 1.27
C HIS A 19 5.09 9.71 1.86
N LEU A 20 5.26 10.87 1.22
CA LEU A 20 4.54 12.09 1.55
C LEU A 20 3.03 11.90 1.40
N VAL A 21 2.58 11.35 0.27
CA VAL A 21 1.16 11.02 0.05
C VAL A 21 0.65 10.01 1.09
N LYS A 22 1.46 8.98 1.42
CA LYS A 22 1.15 8.02 2.49
C LYS A 22 1.04 8.67 3.87
N GLY A 23 1.93 9.58 4.21
CA GLY A 23 1.90 10.30 5.49
C GLY A 23 0.60 11.09 5.66
N ILE A 24 0.13 11.76 4.60
CA ILE A 24 -1.13 12.53 4.62
C ILE A 24 -2.33 11.57 4.65
N THR A 25 -2.39 10.62 3.73
CA THR A 25 -3.63 9.90 3.44
C THR A 25 -3.77 8.54 4.11
N GLY A 26 -2.68 8.01 4.68
CA GLY A 26 -2.55 6.64 5.17
C GLY A 26 -2.31 5.59 4.09
N PHE A 27 -2.16 5.99 2.82
CA PHE A 27 -2.09 5.12 1.64
C PHE A 27 -1.36 5.79 0.47
N GLY A 28 -1.07 5.06 -0.60
CA GLY A 28 -0.71 5.63 -1.89
C GLY A 28 0.78 5.54 -2.22
N SER A 29 1.58 4.99 -1.30
CA SER A 29 3.00 4.71 -1.53
C SER A 29 3.21 3.92 -2.83
N ALA A 30 2.43 2.87 -3.02
CA ALA A 30 2.49 2.04 -4.22
C ALA A 30 2.05 2.77 -5.50
N LEU A 31 0.94 3.51 -5.46
CA LEU A 31 0.39 4.17 -6.66
C LEU A 31 1.34 5.22 -7.23
N VAL A 32 2.07 5.90 -6.36
CA VAL A 32 3.01 6.96 -6.76
C VAL A 32 4.37 6.38 -7.14
N SER A 33 4.88 5.40 -6.38
CA SER A 33 6.24 4.92 -6.58
C SER A 33 6.36 3.83 -7.65
N MET A 34 5.41 2.88 -7.73
CA MET A 34 5.54 1.71 -8.59
C MET A 34 5.73 2.01 -10.09
N PRO A 35 5.08 3.03 -10.70
CA PRO A 35 5.34 3.37 -12.09
C PRO A 35 6.81 3.69 -12.37
N VAL A 36 7.48 4.34 -11.41
CA VAL A 36 8.90 4.67 -11.50
C VAL A 36 9.77 3.45 -11.20
N LEU A 37 9.51 2.72 -10.10
CA LEU A 37 10.30 1.54 -9.76
C LEU A 37 10.28 0.48 -10.87
N LEU A 38 9.12 0.20 -11.48
CA LEU A 38 8.97 -0.75 -12.58
C LEU A 38 9.67 -0.34 -13.88
N SER A 39 10.06 0.93 -14.00
CA SER A 39 10.85 1.40 -15.13
C SER A 39 12.32 0.97 -15.04
N PHE A 40 12.81 0.70 -13.83
CA PHE A 40 14.21 0.33 -13.57
C PHE A 40 14.39 -1.10 -13.08
N LEU A 41 13.35 -1.71 -12.51
CA LEU A 41 13.44 -2.98 -11.79
C LEU A 41 12.43 -4.01 -12.29
N PRO A 42 12.76 -5.31 -12.18
CA PRO A 42 11.78 -6.37 -12.31
C PRO A 42 10.63 -6.21 -11.30
N PRO A 43 9.39 -6.63 -11.63
CA PRO A 43 8.23 -6.37 -10.79
C PRO A 43 8.37 -6.84 -9.34
N ARG A 44 8.90 -8.04 -9.13
CA ARG A 44 9.08 -8.61 -7.79
C ARG A 44 10.07 -7.81 -6.94
N GLU A 45 11.13 -7.31 -7.56
CA GLU A 45 12.16 -6.50 -6.90
C GLU A 45 11.65 -5.09 -6.58
N ALA A 46 10.90 -4.50 -7.51
CA ALA A 46 10.22 -3.22 -7.28
C ALA A 46 9.25 -3.30 -6.09
N ILE A 47 8.40 -4.34 -6.05
CA ILE A 47 7.48 -4.56 -4.93
C ILE A 47 8.27 -4.79 -3.64
N LEU A 48 9.36 -5.59 -3.68
CA LEU A 48 10.18 -5.86 -2.50
C LEU A 48 10.80 -4.58 -1.91
N LEU A 49 11.34 -3.68 -2.74
CA LEU A 49 11.84 -2.38 -2.29
C LEU A 49 10.74 -1.52 -1.68
N LEU A 50 9.59 -1.45 -2.36
CA LEU A 50 8.44 -0.69 -1.86
C LEU A 50 8.03 -1.18 -0.47
N VAL A 51 7.75 -2.49 -0.31
CA VAL A 51 7.29 -3.02 0.98
C VAL A 51 8.34 -2.86 2.08
N ALA A 52 9.64 -2.98 1.75
CA ALA A 52 10.71 -2.75 2.71
C ALA A 52 10.72 -1.30 3.22
N THR A 53 10.55 -0.32 2.32
CA THR A 53 10.42 1.09 2.73
C THR A 53 9.11 1.38 3.46
N ASP A 54 8.02 0.74 3.04
CA ASP A 54 6.70 0.87 3.68
C ASP A 54 6.70 0.33 5.11
N LEU A 55 7.44 -0.75 5.39
CA LEU A 55 7.55 -1.33 6.72
C LEU A 55 8.19 -0.39 7.73
N ILE A 56 9.27 0.27 7.34
CA ILE A 56 10.03 1.15 8.23
C ILE A 56 9.26 2.45 8.45
N THR A 57 8.68 3.01 7.39
CA THR A 57 7.90 4.24 7.48
C THR A 57 6.53 4.03 8.12
N GLY A 58 5.88 2.90 7.92
CA GLY A 58 4.57 2.65 8.51
C GLY A 58 4.63 2.27 9.99
N ALA A 59 5.75 1.73 10.49
CA ALA A 59 5.87 1.30 11.89
C ALA A 59 5.58 2.43 12.89
N TRP A 60 6.09 3.64 12.66
CA TRP A 60 5.81 4.75 13.56
C TRP A 60 4.38 5.29 13.37
N LEU A 61 3.90 5.41 12.13
CA LEU A 61 2.55 5.89 11.82
C LEU A 61 1.48 5.01 12.47
N VAL A 62 1.70 3.69 12.44
CA VAL A 62 0.82 2.72 13.10
C VAL A 62 0.89 2.83 14.61
N LYS A 63 2.07 3.07 15.18
CA LYS A 63 2.22 3.29 16.62
C LYS A 63 1.39 4.47 17.11
N GLU A 64 1.34 5.56 16.36
CA GLU A 64 0.55 6.77 16.69
C GLU A 64 -0.96 6.48 16.71
N VAL A 65 -1.46 5.69 15.76
CA VAL A 65 -2.90 5.42 15.63
C VAL A 65 -3.35 4.15 16.35
N TRP A 66 -2.43 3.35 16.91
CA TRP A 66 -2.72 2.05 17.53
C TRP A 66 -3.90 2.06 18.52
N PRO A 67 -4.03 3.05 19.43
CA PRO A 67 -5.14 3.07 20.39
C PRO A 67 -6.53 3.27 19.75
N THR A 68 -6.58 3.78 18.51
CA THR A 68 -7.83 4.04 17.79
C THR A 68 -8.35 2.84 16.99
N LEU A 69 -7.53 1.79 16.87
CA LEU A 69 -7.82 0.63 16.03
C LEU A 69 -8.89 -0.26 16.66
N ARG A 70 -9.78 -0.78 15.80
CA ARG A 70 -10.77 -1.79 16.18
C ARG A 70 -10.29 -3.15 15.69
N MET A 71 -9.85 -3.98 16.63
CA MET A 71 -9.23 -5.28 16.34
C MET A 71 -10.08 -6.22 15.47
N PRO A 72 -11.43 -6.32 15.64
CA PRO A 72 -12.23 -7.17 14.76
C PRO A 72 -12.19 -6.74 13.29
N LEU A 73 -12.30 -5.42 13.03
CA LEU A 73 -12.18 -4.87 11.69
C LEU A 73 -10.77 -5.06 11.15
N LEU A 74 -9.75 -4.72 11.94
CA LEU A 74 -8.35 -4.88 11.55
C LEU A 74 -8.02 -6.34 11.20
N ALA A 75 -8.48 -7.31 12.00
CA ALA A 75 -8.26 -8.73 11.76
C ALA A 75 -8.89 -9.18 10.44
N GLY A 76 -10.13 -8.77 10.15
CA GLY A 76 -10.77 -9.05 8.85
C GLY A 76 -10.00 -8.44 7.68
N LEU A 77 -9.59 -7.18 7.80
CA LEU A 77 -8.80 -6.48 6.79
C LEU A 77 -7.43 -7.14 6.54
N VAL A 78 -6.70 -7.48 7.60
CA VAL A 78 -5.39 -8.14 7.51
C VAL A 78 -5.54 -9.57 6.99
N GLY A 79 -6.56 -10.30 7.42
CA GLY A 79 -6.87 -11.63 6.89
C GLY A 79 -7.16 -11.60 5.39
N GLY A 80 -8.02 -10.68 4.96
CA GLY A 80 -8.37 -10.49 3.55
C GLY A 80 -7.16 -10.11 2.71
N ILE A 81 -6.42 -9.06 3.08
CA ILE A 81 -5.25 -8.62 2.31
C ILE A 81 -4.19 -9.72 2.21
N THR A 82 -3.95 -10.48 3.28
CA THR A 82 -2.99 -11.58 3.29
C THR A 82 -3.43 -12.71 2.36
N ALA A 83 -4.70 -13.10 2.42
CA ALA A 83 -5.26 -14.12 1.53
C ALA A 83 -5.17 -13.70 0.05
N GLY A 84 -5.49 -12.43 -0.24
CA GLY A 84 -5.34 -11.89 -1.58
C GLY A 84 -3.88 -11.83 -2.04
N GLN A 85 -2.96 -11.42 -1.18
CA GLN A 85 -1.53 -11.35 -1.48
C GLN A 85 -0.94 -12.72 -1.79
N TRP A 86 -1.38 -13.77 -1.10
CA TRP A 86 -1.01 -15.13 -1.47
C TRP A 86 -1.36 -15.37 -2.93
N VAL A 87 -2.63 -15.20 -3.30
CA VAL A 87 -3.08 -15.42 -4.69
C VAL A 87 -2.31 -14.54 -5.67
N GLY A 88 -2.14 -13.25 -5.38
CA GLY A 88 -1.41 -12.33 -6.25
C GLY A 88 0.06 -12.70 -6.45
N THR A 89 0.75 -13.15 -5.39
CA THR A 89 2.16 -13.57 -5.47
C THR A 89 2.34 -14.96 -6.08
N GLU A 90 1.31 -15.81 -6.11
CA GLU A 90 1.32 -17.02 -6.95
C GLU A 90 1.14 -16.66 -8.43
N LEU A 91 0.26 -15.72 -8.75
CA LEU A 91 0.01 -15.34 -10.13
C LEU A 91 1.16 -14.53 -10.74
N VAL A 92 1.88 -13.73 -9.96
CA VAL A 92 2.94 -12.83 -10.46
C VAL A 92 4.08 -13.58 -11.16
N VAL A 93 4.35 -14.84 -10.80
CA VAL A 93 5.43 -15.64 -11.42
C VAL A 93 5.04 -16.20 -12.79
N HIS A 94 3.76 -16.20 -13.12
CA HIS A 94 3.22 -16.72 -14.38
C HIS A 94 2.90 -15.62 -15.40
N LEU A 95 3.04 -14.35 -15.02
CA LEU A 95 2.69 -13.21 -15.86
C LEU A 95 3.94 -12.52 -16.38
N GLU A 96 3.90 -12.14 -17.65
CA GLU A 96 4.96 -11.36 -18.26
C GLU A 96 5.06 -9.96 -17.62
N PRO A 97 6.27 -9.38 -17.51
CA PRO A 97 6.45 -8.04 -16.95
C PRO A 97 5.63 -6.95 -17.65
N ALA A 98 5.41 -7.07 -18.96
CA ALA A 98 4.58 -6.13 -19.72
C ALA A 98 3.12 -6.15 -19.25
N THR A 99 2.57 -7.34 -18.99
CA THR A 99 1.20 -7.52 -18.47
C THR A 99 1.05 -6.91 -17.08
N LEU A 100 2.04 -7.10 -16.20
CA LEU A 100 2.03 -6.50 -14.86
C LEU A 100 2.11 -4.97 -14.91
N LYS A 101 2.94 -4.41 -15.79
CA LYS A 101 3.02 -2.96 -16.02
C LYS A 101 1.70 -2.41 -16.58
N ALA A 102 1.08 -3.10 -17.53
CA ALA A 102 -0.22 -2.71 -18.07
C ALA A 102 -1.32 -2.74 -17.00
N LEU A 103 -1.35 -3.80 -16.17
CA LEU A 103 -2.28 -3.91 -15.04
C LEU A 103 -2.10 -2.74 -14.06
N LEU A 104 -0.86 -2.41 -13.70
CA LEU A 104 -0.59 -1.23 -12.87
C LEU A 104 -1.11 0.06 -13.54
N GLY A 105 -0.84 0.22 -14.84
CA GLY A 105 -1.30 1.37 -15.62
C GLY A 105 -2.83 1.51 -15.58
N VAL A 106 -3.56 0.41 -15.74
CA VAL A 106 -5.03 0.37 -15.63
C VAL A 106 -5.47 0.76 -14.22
N VAL A 107 -4.85 0.23 -13.17
CA VAL A 107 -5.18 0.55 -11.77
C VAL A 107 -4.97 2.04 -11.49
N VAL A 108 -3.82 2.60 -11.90
CA VAL A 108 -3.48 4.01 -11.73
C VAL A 108 -4.44 4.90 -12.53
N ALA A 109 -4.72 4.56 -13.79
CA ALA A 109 -5.63 5.32 -14.65
C ALA A 109 -7.06 5.30 -14.11
N ALA A 110 -7.56 4.13 -13.70
CA ALA A 110 -8.88 4.00 -13.10
C ALA A 110 -9.01 4.83 -11.81
N MET A 111 -7.98 4.83 -10.96
CA MET A 111 -7.96 5.66 -9.76
C MET A 111 -7.88 7.15 -10.05
N GLY A 112 -6.99 7.57 -10.96
CA GLY A 112 -6.88 8.96 -11.38
C GLY A 112 -8.20 9.48 -11.95
N ALA A 113 -8.80 8.73 -12.88
CA ALA A 113 -10.09 9.08 -13.48
C ALA A 113 -11.21 9.13 -12.43
N ARG A 114 -11.23 8.18 -11.48
CA ARG A 114 -12.17 8.17 -10.37
C ARG A 114 -12.03 9.39 -9.47
N PHE A 115 -10.82 9.86 -9.20
CA PHE A 115 -10.56 11.08 -8.43
C PHE A 115 -10.93 12.35 -9.17
N VAL A 116 -10.77 12.38 -10.50
CA VAL A 116 -11.23 13.52 -11.32
C VAL A 116 -12.77 13.58 -11.36
N TRP A 117 -13.44 12.45 -11.61
CA TRP A 117 -14.90 12.43 -11.78
C TRP A 117 -15.70 12.51 -10.50
N ARG A 118 -15.24 11.86 -9.43
CA ARG A 118 -15.81 12.08 -8.10
C ARG A 118 -14.64 12.15 -7.12
N PRO A 119 -14.12 13.35 -6.83
CA PRO A 119 -13.07 13.50 -5.84
C PRO A 119 -13.44 12.69 -4.59
N VAL A 120 -12.46 12.05 -3.96
CA VAL A 120 -12.68 11.53 -2.61
C VAL A 120 -12.89 12.77 -1.73
N VAL A 121 -14.15 13.13 -1.58
CA VAL A 121 -14.57 14.21 -0.68
C VAL A 121 -14.33 13.67 0.72
N ALA A 122 -13.42 14.32 1.44
CA ALA A 122 -13.23 14.13 2.88
C ALA A 122 -14.59 14.23 3.60
N GLY A 123 -14.83 13.37 4.59
CA GLY A 123 -16.07 13.37 5.36
C GLY A 123 -17.29 12.69 4.71
N ARG A 124 -17.11 11.82 3.70
CA ARG A 124 -18.22 10.99 3.17
C ARG A 124 -18.63 9.84 4.08
N GLY A 125 -17.67 9.24 4.78
CA GLY A 125 -17.96 8.25 5.79
C GLY A 125 -18.36 8.94 7.08
N GLU A 126 -19.44 8.47 7.69
CA GLU A 126 -20.03 9.06 8.90
C GLU A 126 -19.65 8.28 10.16
N LEU A 127 -19.07 7.09 10.00
CA LEU A 127 -18.79 6.19 11.12
C LEU A 127 -17.43 6.49 11.75
N ASP A 128 -17.44 6.99 12.98
CA ASP A 128 -16.24 7.16 13.82
C ASP A 128 -15.82 5.88 14.55
N HIS A 129 -16.65 4.84 14.49
CA HIS A 129 -16.40 3.55 15.11
C HIS A 129 -17.10 2.43 14.33
N LEU A 130 -16.77 1.19 14.67
CA LEU A 130 -17.44 0.02 14.11
C LEU A 130 -18.83 -0.13 14.78
N PRO A 131 -19.94 -0.01 14.02
CA PRO A 131 -21.30 -0.17 14.53
C PRO A 131 -21.62 -1.64 14.81
N GLU A 132 -22.58 -1.88 15.71
CA GLU A 132 -23.16 -3.18 15.96
C GLU A 132 -24.50 -3.35 15.21
N PRO A 133 -24.75 -4.47 14.50
CA PRO A 133 -23.88 -5.65 14.38
C PRO A 133 -22.74 -5.47 13.35
N ALA A 134 -21.50 -5.77 13.77
CA ALA A 134 -20.31 -5.51 12.97
C ALA A 134 -20.04 -6.52 11.84
N LEU A 135 -20.56 -7.76 11.95
CA LEU A 135 -20.14 -8.89 11.09
C LEU A 135 -20.33 -8.65 9.58
N PRO A 136 -21.49 -8.20 9.08
CA PRO A 136 -21.67 -7.99 7.64
C PRO A 136 -20.67 -6.99 7.07
N MET A 137 -20.37 -5.95 7.84
CA MET A 137 -19.44 -4.90 7.42
C MET A 137 -17.99 -5.39 7.45
N ILE A 138 -17.60 -6.22 8.43
CA ILE A 138 -16.28 -6.88 8.45
C ILE A 138 -16.13 -7.80 7.22
N LEU A 139 -17.16 -8.56 6.85
CA LEU A 139 -17.10 -9.44 5.67
C LEU A 139 -16.91 -8.64 4.37
N GLN A 140 -17.63 -7.53 4.21
CA GLN A 140 -17.45 -6.64 3.06
C GLN A 140 -16.05 -6.00 3.05
N ALA A 141 -15.57 -5.53 4.19
CA ALA A 141 -14.22 -5.00 4.36
C ALA A 141 -13.16 -6.03 3.97
N THR A 142 -13.34 -7.27 4.43
CA THR A 142 -12.46 -8.41 4.14
C THR A 142 -12.45 -8.72 2.65
N GLY A 143 -13.61 -8.74 1.99
CA GLY A 143 -13.70 -8.92 0.54
C GLY A 143 -12.95 -7.83 -0.23
N ALA A 144 -13.14 -6.57 0.13
CA ALA A 144 -12.41 -5.45 -0.48
C ALA A 144 -10.89 -5.55 -0.23
N ALA A 145 -10.49 -5.94 0.98
CA ALA A 145 -9.10 -6.19 1.33
C ALA A 145 -8.50 -7.36 0.54
N THR A 146 -9.24 -8.43 0.28
CA THR A 146 -8.80 -9.56 -0.55
C THR A 146 -8.54 -9.14 -1.99
N VAL A 147 -9.46 -8.39 -2.61
CA VAL A 147 -9.23 -7.86 -3.98
C VAL A 147 -8.01 -6.94 -3.99
N GLY A 148 -7.87 -6.08 -2.97
CA GLY A 148 -6.68 -5.26 -2.77
C GLY A 148 -5.41 -6.09 -2.61
N GLY A 149 -5.47 -7.18 -1.86
CA GLY A 149 -4.35 -8.10 -1.64
C GLY A 149 -3.87 -8.75 -2.94
N VAL A 150 -4.79 -9.18 -3.80
CA VAL A 150 -4.45 -9.73 -5.13
C VAL A 150 -3.67 -8.69 -5.94
N LEU A 151 -4.16 -7.45 -5.99
CA LEU A 151 -3.46 -6.36 -6.68
C LEU A 151 -2.11 -6.02 -6.03
N ALA A 152 -2.00 -6.09 -4.70
CA ALA A 152 -0.74 -5.90 -3.99
C ALA A 152 0.29 -6.98 -4.39
N GLY A 153 -0.12 -8.25 -4.45
CA GLY A 153 0.76 -9.35 -4.84
C GLY A 153 1.20 -9.28 -6.31
N LEU A 154 0.31 -8.83 -7.19
CA LEU A 154 0.59 -8.72 -8.63
C LEU A 154 1.48 -7.52 -8.97
N VAL A 155 1.15 -6.34 -8.45
CA VAL A 155 1.73 -5.06 -8.91
C VAL A 155 2.11 -4.11 -7.76
N GLY A 156 2.08 -4.56 -6.51
CA GLY A 156 2.36 -3.73 -5.33
C GLY A 156 1.25 -2.73 -4.97
N ALA A 157 0.31 -2.46 -5.88
CA ALA A 157 -0.72 -1.42 -5.75
C ALA A 157 -2.08 -1.96 -5.26
N GLY A 158 -2.12 -2.47 -4.03
CA GLY A 158 -3.33 -3.07 -3.47
C GLY A 158 -4.34 -2.14 -2.82
N GLY A 159 -4.02 -0.87 -2.64
CA GLY A 159 -4.88 0.03 -1.87
C GLY A 159 -6.23 0.40 -2.49
N PRO A 160 -6.40 0.54 -3.82
CA PRO A 160 -7.63 1.11 -4.39
C PRO A 160 -8.96 0.47 -3.94
N PRO A 161 -9.17 -0.86 -4.02
CA PRO A 161 -10.45 -1.45 -3.64
C PRO A 161 -10.76 -1.25 -2.16
N LEU A 162 -9.75 -1.44 -1.31
CA LEU A 162 -9.86 -1.29 0.14
C LEU A 162 -10.09 0.16 0.56
N VAL A 163 -9.34 1.11 0.01
CA VAL A 163 -9.44 2.54 0.33
C VAL A 163 -10.81 3.09 -0.05
N LEU A 164 -11.31 2.72 -1.24
CA LEU A 164 -12.64 3.14 -1.68
C LEU A 164 -13.72 2.63 -0.74
N TRP A 165 -13.63 1.37 -0.30
CA TRP A 165 -14.61 0.81 0.60
C TRP A 165 -14.54 1.45 1.99
N VAL A 166 -13.35 1.55 2.60
CA VAL A 166 -13.19 2.10 3.97
C VAL A 166 -13.62 3.56 4.03
N ARG A 167 -13.19 4.41 3.08
CA ARG A 167 -13.53 5.85 3.07
C ARG A 167 -14.97 6.16 2.69
N GLN A 168 -15.70 5.19 2.13
CA GLN A 168 -17.14 5.33 1.90
C GLN A 168 -17.95 5.16 3.18
N HIS A 169 -17.43 4.42 4.17
CA HIS A 169 -18.17 4.06 5.37
C HIS A 169 -17.70 4.83 6.60
N PHE A 170 -16.38 5.03 6.75
CA PHE A 170 -15.79 5.58 7.98
C PHE A 170 -15.26 6.99 7.81
N ALA A 171 -15.33 7.75 8.90
CA ALA A 171 -14.75 9.09 9.00
C ALA A 171 -13.23 9.04 8.71
N ASP A 172 -12.68 10.15 8.21
CA ASP A 172 -11.33 10.17 7.63
C ASP A 172 -10.24 9.71 8.61
N GLN A 173 -10.31 10.10 9.87
CA GLN A 173 -9.33 9.70 10.89
C GLN A 173 -9.40 8.19 11.17
N PHE A 174 -10.60 7.64 11.33
CA PHE A 174 -10.82 6.21 11.56
C PHE A 174 -10.39 5.39 10.34
N ALA A 175 -10.75 5.84 9.14
CA ALA A 175 -10.36 5.24 7.87
C ALA A 175 -8.83 5.24 7.72
N ARG A 176 -8.17 6.39 7.92
CA ARG A 176 -6.71 6.53 7.83
C ARG A 176 -6.01 5.60 8.81
N ALA A 177 -6.47 5.53 10.06
CA ALA A 177 -5.88 4.65 11.07
C ALA A 177 -5.91 3.17 10.65
N HIS A 178 -7.06 2.68 10.20
CA HIS A 178 -7.20 1.28 9.78
C HIS A 178 -6.44 0.98 8.49
N LEU A 179 -6.42 1.91 7.52
CA LEU A 179 -5.64 1.76 6.29
C LEU A 179 -4.13 1.67 6.59
N LEU A 180 -3.60 2.55 7.45
CA LEU A 180 -2.20 2.52 7.87
C LEU A 180 -1.84 1.15 8.49
N ALA A 181 -2.65 0.69 9.44
CA ALA A 181 -2.42 -0.59 10.10
C ALA A 181 -2.51 -1.77 9.11
N THR A 182 -3.55 -1.82 8.28
CA THR A 182 -3.73 -2.90 7.30
C THR A 182 -2.58 -2.95 6.29
N PHE A 183 -2.14 -1.82 5.73
CA PHE A 183 -1.03 -1.82 4.78
C PHE A 183 0.32 -2.11 5.45
N GLN A 184 0.51 -1.73 6.72
CA GLN A 184 1.70 -2.10 7.47
C GLN A 184 1.80 -3.62 7.64
N PHE A 185 0.74 -4.26 8.17
CA PHE A 185 0.72 -5.72 8.32
C PHE A 185 0.77 -6.43 6.97
N GLY A 186 0.06 -5.89 5.96
CA GLY A 186 0.13 -6.37 4.59
C GLY A 186 1.54 -6.28 3.98
N SER A 187 2.34 -5.28 4.35
CA SER A 187 3.73 -5.17 3.89
C SER A 187 4.61 -6.25 4.53
N ILE A 188 4.33 -6.64 5.79
CA ILE A 188 5.05 -7.74 6.47
C ILE A 188 4.79 -9.05 5.74
N THR A 189 3.51 -9.36 5.50
CA THR A 189 3.10 -10.61 4.84
C THR A 189 3.58 -10.68 3.41
N LEU A 190 3.45 -9.59 2.64
CA LEU A 190 3.92 -9.54 1.25
C LEU A 190 5.43 -9.66 1.14
N MET A 191 6.20 -8.99 2.02
CA MET A 191 7.66 -9.13 2.04
C MET A 191 8.06 -10.58 2.32
N ALA A 192 7.43 -11.22 3.32
CA ALA A 192 7.68 -12.62 3.64
C ALA A 192 7.37 -13.55 2.45
N MET A 193 6.24 -13.36 1.78
CA MET A 193 5.85 -14.15 0.60
C MET A 193 6.83 -13.97 -0.56
N LEU A 194 7.26 -12.73 -0.85
CA LEU A 194 8.20 -12.45 -1.94
C LEU A 194 9.57 -13.08 -1.69
N LEU A 195 10.08 -12.99 -0.46
CA LEU A 195 11.35 -13.61 -0.09
C LEU A 195 11.26 -15.14 -0.11
N ALA A 196 10.18 -15.72 0.42
CA ALA A 196 9.95 -17.17 0.40
C ALA A 196 9.87 -17.71 -1.04
N LYS A 197 9.36 -16.93 -1.99
CA LYS A 197 9.30 -17.28 -3.42
C LYS A 197 10.62 -17.03 -4.17
N GLY A 198 11.69 -16.67 -3.46
CA GLY A 198 13.04 -16.52 -4.04
C GLY A 198 13.29 -15.17 -4.70
N THR A 199 12.57 -14.10 -4.32
CA THR A 199 12.93 -12.76 -4.79
C THR A 199 14.31 -12.39 -4.21
N PRO A 200 15.26 -11.89 -5.01
CA PRO A 200 16.63 -11.69 -4.54
C PRO A 200 16.72 -10.78 -3.32
N ALA A 201 17.23 -11.29 -2.19
CA ALA A 201 17.42 -10.48 -0.99
C ALA A 201 18.46 -9.37 -1.19
N SER A 202 19.35 -9.52 -2.18
CA SER A 202 20.33 -8.49 -2.57
C SER A 202 19.67 -7.18 -3.05
N THR A 203 18.41 -7.23 -3.49
CA THR A 203 17.60 -6.04 -3.77
C THR A 203 17.49 -5.14 -2.53
N LEU A 204 17.46 -5.71 -1.32
CA LEU A 204 17.35 -4.95 -0.07
C LEU A 204 18.60 -4.10 0.24
N LEU A 205 19.73 -4.32 -0.43
CA LEU A 205 20.94 -3.51 -0.25
C LEU A 205 20.74 -2.04 -0.67
N ALA A 206 19.75 -1.76 -1.54
CA ALA A 206 19.40 -0.38 -1.91
C ALA A 206 18.53 0.33 -0.86
N VAL A 207 17.91 -0.41 0.07
CA VAL A 207 16.95 0.13 1.05
C VAL A 207 17.56 1.23 1.92
N PRO A 208 18.78 1.12 2.51
CA PRO A 208 19.33 2.17 3.36
C PRO A 208 19.39 3.55 2.67
N LEU A 209 19.73 3.59 1.38
CA LEU A 209 19.81 4.83 0.60
C LEU A 209 18.42 5.36 0.24
N LEU A 210 17.50 4.48 -0.15
CA LEU A 210 16.13 4.83 -0.51
C LEU A 210 15.23 5.14 0.69
N LEU A 211 15.64 4.72 1.89
CA LEU A 211 14.88 4.91 3.12
C LEU A 211 14.93 6.36 3.59
N VAL A 212 16.06 7.06 3.42
CA VAL A 212 16.21 8.47 3.81
C VAL A 212 15.13 9.34 3.16
N PRO A 213 14.96 9.37 1.83
CA PRO A 213 13.90 10.14 1.21
C PRO A 213 12.49 9.66 1.59
N ALA A 214 12.28 8.34 1.74
CA ALA A 214 10.99 7.78 2.15
C ALA A 214 10.56 8.24 3.55
N VAL A 215 11.48 8.23 4.52
CA VAL A 215 11.24 8.69 5.90
C VAL A 215 10.96 10.19 5.94
N LEU A 216 11.73 10.98 5.20
CA LEU A 216 11.50 12.43 5.11
C LEU A 216 10.12 12.72 4.53
N GLY A 217 9.77 12.08 3.41
CA GLY A 217 8.46 12.23 2.78
C GLY A 217 7.33 11.89 3.75
N SER A 218 7.39 10.70 4.37
CA SER A 218 6.34 10.26 5.29
C SER A 218 6.22 11.14 6.54
N ARG A 219 7.33 11.67 7.09
CA ARG A 219 7.27 12.61 8.23
C ARG A 219 6.65 13.94 7.85
N LEU A 220 7.04 14.50 6.71
CA LEU A 220 6.43 15.73 6.18
C LEU A 220 4.94 15.54 5.91
N GLY A 221 4.57 14.40 5.33
CA GLY A 221 3.18 14.06 5.09
C GLY A 221 2.36 13.89 6.36
N ALA A 222 2.91 13.25 7.39
CA ALA A 222 2.25 13.10 8.68
C ALA A 222 2.06 14.44 9.38
N TRP A 223 3.06 15.32 9.32
CA TRP A 223 2.97 16.70 9.85
C TRP A 223 1.93 17.55 9.12
N ALA A 224 1.76 17.35 7.80
CA ALA A 224 0.77 18.04 6.99
C ALA A 224 -0.63 17.39 7.02
N SER A 225 -0.81 16.28 7.75
CA SER A 225 -2.10 15.63 7.88
C SER A 225 -3.05 16.52 8.71
N PRO A 226 -4.29 16.75 8.25
CA PRO A 226 -5.31 17.47 9.01
C PRO A 226 -5.80 16.69 10.24
#